data_AF-A0A550J3H5-F1
#
_entry.id   AF-A0A550J3H5-F1
#
_cell.length_a   1.000
_cell.length_b   1.000
_cell.length_c   1.000
_cell.angle_alpha   90.00
_cell.angle_beta   90.00
_cell.angle_gamma   90.00
#
_symmetry.space_group_name_H-M   'P 1'
#
loop_
_entity.id
_entity.type
_entity.pdbx_description
1 polymer ?
#
loop_
_entity_poly.entity_id
_entity_poly.type
_entity_poly.pdbx_seq_one_letter_code
_entity_poly.pdbx_strand_id
1 'polypeptide(L)'
;MVRDRRIPVGMTDTTDITNFTTAHKLWNYSSGPLTEANLVDVTVYDYTTNKLDQLRPPYQDLADEAVDKTVKYGWFIQLDETNHEGEKVLASPRVFNGVAYFSTYQPTAHSEGDDPCAGVLGPSRLYAIDAFTGKAAFNLDTTNDTVDEVVIGRPDRSYEIGRGIASEPIVKVDRGGNISVLVGRGGGFFSSANNPDVNLGKMNPLEPVYWMQW
;
A
#
# COMPACT_ATOMS: atom_id res chain seq x y z
N MET A 1 -4.77 13.34 -12.03
CA MET A 1 -3.33 13.67 -11.90
C MET A 1 -3.20 14.73 -10.81
N VAL A 2 -2.77 14.35 -9.61
CA VAL A 2 -2.62 15.28 -8.48
C VAL A 2 -1.31 16.04 -8.67
N ARG A 3 -1.36 17.34 -8.94
CA ARG A 3 -0.16 18.20 -8.95
C ARG A 3 0.37 18.28 -7.52
N ASP A 4 1.67 18.02 -7.33
CA ASP A 4 2.32 18.25 -6.03
C ASP A 4 2.19 19.74 -5.67
N ARG A 5 1.43 20.02 -4.60
CA ARG A 5 1.09 21.39 -4.14
C ARG A 5 2.25 22.05 -3.39
N ARG A 6 3.43 21.41 -3.34
CA ARG A 6 4.62 21.94 -2.66
C ARG A 6 5.46 22.87 -3.50
N ILE A 7 5.20 23.03 -4.80
CA ILE A 7 5.82 24.12 -5.57
C ILE A 7 5.06 25.41 -5.28
N PRO A 8 5.68 26.42 -4.65
CA PRO A 8 5.05 27.71 -4.42
C PRO A 8 4.60 28.32 -5.76
N VAL A 9 3.37 28.81 -5.81
CA VAL A 9 2.80 29.51 -6.97
C VAL A 9 3.53 30.84 -7.14
N GLY A 10 4.72 30.83 -7.74
CA GLY A 10 5.54 32.04 -7.89
C GLY A 10 7.02 31.84 -8.23
N MET A 11 7.57 30.63 -8.22
CA MET A 11 8.95 30.42 -8.66
C MET A 11 9.03 30.45 -10.19
N THR A 12 9.52 31.57 -10.73
CA THR A 12 9.79 31.74 -12.17
C THR A 12 11.28 31.68 -12.51
N ASP A 13 12.15 31.77 -11.51
CA ASP A 13 13.61 31.67 -11.69
C ASP A 13 14.02 30.20 -11.79
N THR A 14 14.61 29.84 -12.93
CA THR A 14 15.17 28.52 -13.22
C THR A 14 16.20 28.05 -12.19
N THR A 15 16.98 28.96 -11.60
CA THR A 15 17.99 28.60 -10.59
C THR A 15 17.31 28.25 -9.27
N ASP A 16 16.31 29.03 -8.85
CA ASP A 16 15.52 28.73 -7.65
C ASP A 16 14.76 27.42 -7.80
N ILE A 17 14.14 27.19 -8.97
CA ILE A 17 13.45 25.93 -9.29
C ILE A 17 14.43 24.76 -9.16
N THR A 18 15.63 24.89 -9.73
CA THR A 18 16.66 23.84 -9.67
C THR A 18 17.15 23.59 -8.25
N ASN A 19 17.34 24.63 -7.45
CA ASN A 19 17.74 24.51 -6.05
C ASN A 19 16.64 23.82 -5.21
N PHE A 20 15.38 24.19 -5.42
CA PHE A 20 14.24 23.59 -4.72
C PHE A 20 14.01 22.13 -5.13
N THR A 21 14.08 21.82 -6.43
CA THR A 21 13.96 20.43 -6.90
C THR A 21 15.12 19.56 -6.41
N THR A 22 16.34 20.09 -6.38
CA THR A 22 17.52 19.37 -5.85
C THR A 22 17.42 19.17 -4.35
N ALA A 23 17.08 20.23 -3.59
CA ALA A 23 16.96 20.17 -2.13
C ALA A 23 15.86 19.21 -1.66
N HIS A 24 14.75 19.14 -2.39
CA HIS A 24 13.61 18.28 -2.06
C HIS A 24 13.56 16.98 -2.85
N LYS A 25 14.59 16.71 -3.68
CA LYS A 25 14.66 15.55 -4.58
C LYS A 25 13.38 15.38 -5.41
N LEU A 26 12.80 16.49 -5.85
CA LEU A 26 11.62 16.47 -6.69
C LEU A 26 12.03 16.01 -8.08
N TRP A 27 11.27 15.07 -8.61
CA TRP A 27 11.49 14.53 -9.94
C TRP A 27 11.38 15.62 -10.99
N ASN A 28 12.38 15.73 -11.86
CA ASN A 28 12.31 16.59 -13.03
C ASN A 28 11.46 15.88 -14.08
N TYR A 29 10.17 16.19 -14.12
CA TYR A 29 9.23 15.56 -15.05
C TYR A 29 9.65 15.86 -16.50
N SER A 30 9.74 14.82 -17.33
CA SER A 30 9.95 15.01 -18.76
C SER A 30 8.83 15.88 -19.37
N SER A 31 9.08 16.51 -20.51
CA SER A 31 8.12 17.37 -21.21
C SER A 31 6.89 16.63 -21.78
N GLY A 32 6.78 15.30 -21.58
CA GLY A 32 5.68 14.45 -22.03
C GLY A 32 5.03 13.63 -20.92
N PRO A 33 3.86 13.01 -21.19
CA PRO A 33 3.19 12.14 -20.22
C PRO A 33 4.07 10.95 -19.86
N LEU A 34 4.19 10.66 -18.57
CA LEU A 34 4.86 9.46 -18.08
C LEU A 34 4.04 8.20 -18.40
N THR A 35 4.74 7.08 -18.60
CA THR A 35 4.15 5.76 -18.89
C THR A 35 4.65 4.71 -17.88
N GLU A 36 4.17 3.46 -17.98
CA GLU A 36 4.70 2.36 -17.15
C GLU A 36 6.20 2.11 -17.36
N ALA A 37 6.77 2.47 -18.52
CA ALA A 37 8.21 2.44 -18.76
C ALA A 37 8.98 3.36 -17.80
N ASN A 38 8.31 4.35 -17.21
CA ASN A 38 8.85 5.27 -16.22
C ASN A 38 8.63 4.78 -14.78
N LEU A 39 8.12 3.57 -14.58
CA LEU A 39 7.93 2.95 -13.27
C LEU A 39 8.77 1.67 -13.18
N VAL A 40 9.15 1.30 -11.96
CA VAL A 40 9.77 0.01 -11.66
C VAL A 40 8.66 -1.01 -11.50
N ASP A 41 8.71 -2.11 -12.25
CA ASP A 41 7.84 -3.25 -12.03
C ASP A 41 8.31 -4.00 -10.80
N VAL A 42 7.50 -4.00 -9.74
CA VAL A 42 7.77 -4.75 -8.51
C VAL A 42 6.74 -5.86 -8.28
N THR A 43 6.09 -6.33 -9.36
CA THR A 43 5.06 -7.37 -9.32
C THR A 43 5.58 -8.66 -8.69
N VAL A 44 6.64 -9.24 -9.28
CA VAL A 44 7.31 -10.44 -8.79
C VAL A 44 8.38 -10.00 -7.79
N TYR A 45 8.08 -10.15 -6.50
CA TYR A 45 9.07 -9.90 -5.45
C TYR A 45 9.84 -11.19 -5.20
N ASP A 46 11.10 -11.26 -5.63
CA ASP A 46 12.01 -12.38 -5.35
C ASP A 46 13.24 -11.84 -4.60
N TYR A 47 13.10 -11.69 -3.29
CA TYR A 47 14.24 -11.45 -2.41
C TYR A 47 14.40 -12.68 -1.54
N THR A 48 15.30 -13.58 -1.96
CA THR A 48 15.79 -14.74 -1.20
C THR A 48 16.53 -14.37 0.10
N THR A 49 16.50 -13.10 0.49
CA THR A 49 17.04 -12.57 1.73
C THR A 49 16.22 -11.34 2.11
N ASN A 50 15.48 -11.36 3.24
CA ASN A 50 15.57 -10.34 4.28
C ASN A 50 14.43 -10.46 5.28
N LYS A 51 14.81 -10.96 6.46
CA LYS A 51 14.10 -10.96 7.73
C LYS A 51 13.41 -9.61 8.00
N LEU A 52 12.28 -9.67 8.70
CA LEU A 52 11.53 -8.54 9.26
C LEU A 52 12.38 -7.57 10.14
N ASP A 53 13.64 -7.92 10.43
CA ASP A 53 14.52 -7.28 11.42
C ASP A 53 15.15 -5.94 11.01
N GLN A 54 14.89 -5.42 9.81
CA GLN A 54 15.24 -4.03 9.51
C GLN A 54 14.03 -3.13 9.70
N LEU A 55 13.87 -2.68 10.94
CA LEU A 55 13.16 -1.45 11.31
C LEU A 55 13.25 -0.42 10.18
N ARG A 56 12.14 -0.25 9.46
CA ARG A 56 11.82 0.81 8.50
C ARG A 56 13.02 1.74 8.18
N PRO A 57 13.87 1.42 7.19
CA PRO A 57 14.81 2.40 6.68
C PRO A 57 14.03 3.54 6.03
N PRO A 58 14.42 4.81 6.23
CA PRO A 58 13.85 5.89 5.45
C PRO A 58 14.32 5.71 3.99
N TYR A 59 13.40 5.42 3.07
CA TYR A 59 13.54 5.66 1.63
C TYR A 59 14.54 4.80 0.81
N GLN A 60 14.98 3.60 1.24
CA GLN A 60 16.09 2.91 0.55
C GLN A 60 15.78 1.63 -0.23
N ASP A 61 14.56 1.12 -0.28
CA ASP A 61 14.36 -0.21 -0.89
C ASP A 61 13.95 -0.20 -2.38
N LEU A 62 13.87 0.99 -2.99
CA LEU A 62 14.14 1.19 -4.44
C LEU A 62 15.54 1.80 -4.66
N ALA A 63 16.35 1.91 -3.61
CA ALA A 63 17.74 2.33 -3.68
C ALA A 63 18.71 1.14 -3.77
N ASP A 64 18.27 0.00 -4.28
CA ASP A 64 19.18 -0.85 -5.03
C ASP A 64 19.82 0.04 -6.10
N GLU A 65 21.15 0.20 -6.07
CA GLU A 65 21.90 1.14 -6.89
C GLU A 65 21.72 0.94 -8.42
N ALA A 66 21.03 -0.14 -8.83
CA ALA A 66 20.71 -0.46 -10.21
C ALA A 66 19.48 0.29 -10.79
N VAL A 67 18.67 0.99 -9.97
CA VAL A 67 17.51 1.75 -10.50
C VAL A 67 17.96 3.11 -11.02
N ASP A 68 17.81 3.35 -12.32
CA ASP A 68 18.04 4.65 -12.93
C ASP A 68 16.94 5.65 -12.52
N LYS A 69 17.23 6.40 -11.45
CA LYS A 69 16.38 7.44 -10.87
C LYS A 69 16.22 8.68 -11.78
N THR A 70 16.88 8.72 -12.94
CA THR A 70 16.64 9.77 -13.94
C THR A 70 15.45 9.43 -14.85
N VAL A 71 15.04 8.15 -14.92
CA VAL A 71 13.94 7.69 -15.78
C VAL A 71 12.84 6.90 -15.05
N LYS A 72 13.11 6.40 -13.84
CA LYS A 72 12.17 5.62 -13.02
C LYS A 72 11.63 6.41 -11.83
N TYR A 73 10.38 6.85 -11.91
CA TYR A 73 9.72 7.84 -11.04
C TYR A 73 8.87 7.26 -9.90
N GLY A 74 8.87 5.93 -9.77
CA GLY A 74 8.03 5.20 -8.82
C GLY A 74 8.02 3.72 -9.18
N TRP A 75 7.03 3.01 -8.65
CA TRP A 75 6.85 1.58 -8.87
C TRP A 75 5.39 1.26 -9.21
N PHE A 76 5.17 0.08 -9.78
CA PHE A 76 3.84 -0.50 -9.93
C PHE A 76 3.87 -1.99 -9.58
N ILE A 77 2.71 -2.49 -9.16
CA ILE A 77 2.43 -3.91 -9.06
C ILE A 77 1.28 -4.24 -9.99
N GLN A 78 1.35 -5.37 -10.65
CA GLN A 78 0.18 -5.99 -11.24
C GLN A 78 -0.58 -6.76 -10.15
N LEU A 79 -1.92 -6.76 -10.26
CA LEU A 79 -2.81 -7.51 -9.38
C LEU A 79 -3.12 -8.86 -10.03
N ASP A 80 -2.08 -9.67 -10.16
CA ASP A 80 -2.02 -10.92 -10.92
C ASP A 80 -1.46 -12.06 -10.04
N GLU A 81 -1.73 -12.01 -8.73
CA GLU A 81 -1.46 -13.15 -7.85
C GLU A 81 -2.29 -14.37 -8.30
N THR A 82 -1.79 -15.56 -7.98
CA THR A 82 -2.41 -16.83 -8.35
C THR A 82 -3.86 -16.87 -7.83
N ASN A 83 -4.83 -17.14 -8.72
CA ASN A 83 -6.27 -17.10 -8.45
C ASN A 83 -6.86 -15.71 -8.15
N HIS A 84 -6.21 -14.62 -8.57
CA HIS A 84 -6.69 -13.23 -8.43
C HIS A 84 -7.07 -12.59 -9.78
N GLU A 85 -7.50 -13.38 -10.75
CA GLU A 85 -7.70 -12.92 -12.13
C GLU A 85 -8.73 -11.77 -12.20
N GLY A 86 -8.33 -10.67 -12.86
CA GLY A 86 -9.20 -9.52 -13.07
C GLY A 86 -9.45 -8.66 -11.84
N GLU A 87 -8.66 -8.83 -10.78
CA GLU A 87 -8.71 -8.00 -9.57
C GLU A 87 -8.40 -6.52 -9.86
N LYS A 88 -9.18 -5.62 -9.24
CA LYS A 88 -9.08 -4.18 -9.46
C LYS A 88 -9.26 -3.39 -8.17
N VAL A 89 -8.59 -2.24 -8.11
CA VAL A 89 -8.82 -1.22 -7.08
C VAL A 89 -10.04 -0.39 -7.48
N LEU A 90 -11.09 -0.40 -6.66
CA LEU A 90 -12.36 0.30 -6.93
C LEU A 90 -12.69 1.38 -5.90
N ALA A 91 -11.87 1.52 -4.86
CA ALA A 91 -12.01 2.53 -3.83
C ALA A 91 -10.73 3.35 -3.68
N SER A 92 -10.85 4.52 -3.04
CA SER A 92 -9.68 5.38 -2.80
C SER A 92 -8.72 4.72 -1.80
N PRO A 93 -7.40 4.77 -2.05
CA PRO A 93 -6.40 4.29 -1.11
C PRO A 93 -6.20 5.28 0.05
N ARG A 94 -5.69 4.78 1.18
CA ARG A 94 -5.20 5.57 2.31
C ARG A 94 -3.74 5.27 2.57
N VAL A 95 -2.91 6.31 2.67
CA VAL A 95 -1.52 6.17 3.08
C VAL A 95 -1.38 6.64 4.52
N PHE A 96 -0.87 5.79 5.39
CA PHE A 96 -0.61 6.12 6.78
C PHE A 96 0.71 5.47 7.23
N ASN A 97 1.56 6.25 7.90
CA ASN A 97 2.83 5.79 8.46
C ASN A 97 3.75 5.05 7.45
N GLY A 98 3.74 5.48 6.18
CA GLY A 98 4.55 4.86 5.11
C GLY A 98 3.92 3.61 4.48
N VAL A 99 2.73 3.20 4.91
CA VAL A 99 1.99 2.06 4.36
C VAL A 99 0.81 2.57 3.55
N ALA A 100 0.65 2.05 2.33
CA ALA A 100 -0.51 2.24 1.48
C ALA A 100 -1.52 1.11 1.73
N TYR A 101 -2.69 1.50 2.24
CA TYR A 101 -3.86 0.65 2.44
C TYR A 101 -4.87 0.90 1.34
N PHE A 102 -5.32 -0.15 0.66
CA PHE A 102 -6.39 -0.05 -0.33
C PHE A 102 -7.16 -1.35 -0.41
N SER A 103 -8.40 -1.25 -0.85
CA SER A 103 -9.24 -2.41 -1.07
C SER A 103 -9.36 -2.73 -2.56
N THR A 104 -9.44 -4.02 -2.84
CA THR A 104 -9.63 -4.54 -4.18
C THR A 104 -10.90 -5.38 -4.26
N TYR A 105 -11.35 -5.60 -5.48
CA TYR A 105 -12.40 -6.53 -5.80
C TYR A 105 -11.95 -7.40 -6.97
N GLN A 106 -12.06 -8.72 -6.80
CA GLN A 106 -11.89 -9.67 -7.87
C GLN A 106 -13.27 -10.12 -8.35
N PRO A 107 -13.61 -9.93 -9.63
CA PRO A 107 -14.83 -10.48 -10.21
C PRO A 107 -14.83 -12.01 -10.12
N THR A 108 -15.98 -12.59 -9.81
CA THR A 108 -16.21 -14.03 -9.96
C THR A 108 -17.17 -14.26 -11.10
N ALA A 109 -16.83 -15.17 -12.01
CA ALA A 109 -17.66 -15.49 -13.15
C ALA A 109 -18.95 -16.19 -12.69
N HIS A 110 -20.05 -15.87 -13.37
CA HIS A 110 -21.25 -16.69 -13.33
C HIS A 110 -21.05 -17.91 -14.22
N SER A 111 -21.42 -19.09 -13.70
CA SER A 111 -21.46 -20.32 -14.47
C SER A 111 -22.80 -20.49 -15.18
N GLU A 112 -22.82 -21.20 -16.30
CA GLU A 112 -24.08 -21.58 -16.95
C GLU A 112 -24.90 -22.46 -15.99
N GLY A 113 -26.09 -21.99 -15.63
CA GLY A 113 -26.96 -22.65 -14.64
C GLY A 113 -27.07 -21.93 -13.30
N ASP A 114 -26.25 -20.91 -13.05
CA ASP A 114 -26.45 -20.02 -11.90
C ASP A 114 -27.76 -19.23 -12.04
N ASP A 115 -28.45 -18.98 -10.92
CA ASP A 115 -29.64 -18.13 -10.90
C ASP A 115 -29.24 -16.68 -11.27
N PRO A 116 -29.75 -16.11 -12.38
CA PRO A 116 -29.43 -14.75 -12.80
C PRO A 116 -29.90 -13.67 -11.81
N CYS A 117 -30.79 -14.01 -10.88
CA CYS A 117 -31.26 -13.13 -9.81
C CYS A 117 -30.38 -13.19 -8.56
N ALA A 118 -29.50 -14.20 -8.45
CA ALA A 118 -28.55 -14.34 -7.36
C ALA A 118 -27.19 -13.78 -7.79
N GLY A 119 -26.86 -12.56 -7.35
CA GLY A 119 -25.56 -11.97 -7.65
C GLY A 119 -24.41 -12.78 -7.02
N VAL A 120 -23.43 -13.21 -7.83
CA VAL A 120 -22.20 -13.83 -7.33
C VAL A 120 -21.22 -12.75 -6.92
N LEU A 121 -21.05 -12.59 -5.61
CA LEU A 121 -20.08 -11.66 -5.04
C LEU A 121 -18.68 -12.28 -5.04
N GLY A 122 -17.78 -11.70 -5.83
CA GLY A 122 -16.38 -12.07 -5.80
C GLY A 122 -15.64 -11.56 -4.56
N PRO A 123 -14.43 -12.07 -4.31
CA PRO A 123 -13.68 -11.73 -3.11
C PRO A 123 -13.19 -10.27 -3.15
N SER A 124 -13.01 -9.73 -1.96
CA SER A 124 -12.43 -8.43 -1.69
C SER A 124 -11.27 -8.59 -0.76
N ARG A 125 -10.20 -7.85 -1.03
CA ARG A 125 -8.97 -7.93 -0.25
C ARG A 125 -8.58 -6.55 0.26
N LEU A 126 -7.97 -6.53 1.43
CA LEU A 126 -7.27 -5.37 1.95
C LEU A 126 -5.79 -5.57 1.62
N TYR A 127 -5.24 -4.66 0.82
CA TYR A 127 -3.81 -4.56 0.62
C TYR A 127 -3.19 -3.65 1.68
N ALA A 128 -2.01 -4.01 2.15
CA ALA A 128 -1.17 -3.19 3.03
C ALA A 128 0.28 -3.31 2.56
N ILE A 129 0.71 -2.35 1.75
CA ILE A 129 2.03 -2.37 1.12
C ILE A 129 2.85 -1.15 1.50
N ASP A 130 4.16 -1.29 1.56
CA ASP A 130 5.05 -0.17 1.79
C ASP A 130 4.93 0.81 0.61
N ALA A 131 4.57 2.06 0.91
CA ALA A 131 4.24 3.07 -0.09
C ALA A 131 5.46 3.49 -0.93
N PHE A 132 6.67 3.25 -0.43
CA PHE A 132 7.91 3.64 -1.11
C PHE A 132 8.47 2.54 -1.99
N THR A 133 8.12 1.28 -1.72
CA THR A 133 8.80 0.11 -2.31
C THR A 133 7.86 -0.87 -3.00
N GLY A 134 6.55 -0.84 -2.67
CA GLY A 134 5.58 -1.83 -3.15
C GLY A 134 5.71 -3.22 -2.50
N LYS A 135 6.54 -3.37 -1.46
CA LYS A 135 6.64 -4.60 -0.67
C LYS A 135 5.41 -4.82 0.20
N ALA A 136 5.19 -6.06 0.64
CA ALA A 136 4.30 -6.30 1.76
C ALA A 136 4.81 -5.54 3.00
N ALA A 137 3.93 -4.82 3.69
CA ALA A 137 4.29 -4.05 4.88
C ALA A 137 4.24 -4.89 6.17
N PHE A 138 3.50 -5.99 6.13
CA PHE A 138 3.24 -6.88 7.26
C PHE A 138 3.21 -8.32 6.79
N ASN A 139 3.31 -9.26 7.73
CA ASN A 139 3.10 -10.69 7.49
C ASN A 139 1.59 -10.96 7.54
N LEU A 140 0.92 -10.93 6.39
CA LEU A 140 -0.55 -11.12 6.29
C LEU A 140 -0.92 -12.50 5.76
N ASP A 141 0.03 -13.23 5.20
CA ASP A 141 -0.13 -14.61 4.82
C ASP A 141 0.86 -15.43 5.66
N THR A 142 0.36 -16.35 6.47
CA THR A 142 1.24 -17.23 7.26
C THR A 142 1.45 -18.58 6.58
N THR A 143 0.92 -18.79 5.37
CA THR A 143 1.01 -20.08 4.66
C THR A 143 2.37 -20.30 4.00
N ASN A 144 3.14 -19.23 3.81
CA ASN A 144 4.53 -19.24 3.36
C ASN A 144 5.53 -19.28 4.53
N ASP A 145 5.07 -19.22 5.78
CA ASP A 145 5.91 -19.26 6.96
C ASP A 145 6.24 -20.69 7.40
N THR A 146 7.33 -20.82 8.15
CA THR A 146 7.66 -22.02 8.92
C THR A 146 7.67 -21.71 10.41
N VAL A 147 7.78 -22.74 11.26
CA VAL A 147 7.87 -22.54 12.72
C VAL A 147 9.10 -21.70 13.11
N ASP A 148 10.17 -21.76 12.33
CA ASP A 148 11.45 -21.14 12.64
C ASP A 148 11.71 -19.85 11.84
N GLU A 149 10.91 -19.57 10.81
CA GLU A 149 11.14 -18.46 9.88
C GLU A 149 9.84 -17.85 9.36
N VAL A 150 9.75 -16.53 9.49
CA VAL A 150 8.71 -15.69 8.88
C VAL A 150 9.21 -15.17 7.54
N VAL A 151 8.42 -15.35 6.49
CA VAL A 151 8.76 -15.00 5.11
C VAL A 151 7.85 -13.88 4.63
N ILE A 152 8.41 -12.69 4.38
CA ILE A 152 7.65 -11.57 3.81
C ILE A 152 7.69 -11.64 2.29
N GLY A 153 6.61 -12.16 1.70
CA GLY A 153 6.48 -12.43 0.28
C GLY A 153 5.48 -11.54 -0.45
N ARG A 154 5.21 -11.91 -1.71
CA ARG A 154 4.13 -11.33 -2.52
C ARG A 154 2.73 -11.61 -1.92
N PRO A 155 2.42 -12.83 -1.41
CA PRO A 155 1.11 -13.11 -0.83
C PRO A 155 0.76 -12.22 0.37
N ASP A 156 1.76 -11.86 1.17
CA ASP A 156 1.65 -10.97 2.34
C ASP A 156 1.17 -9.55 2.05
N ARG A 157 1.14 -9.14 0.77
CA ARG A 157 0.65 -7.81 0.40
C ARG A 157 -0.83 -7.62 0.70
N SER A 158 -1.59 -8.70 0.83
CA SER A 158 -3.04 -8.65 0.91
C SER A 158 -3.64 -9.68 1.87
N TYR A 159 -4.82 -9.37 2.38
CA TYR A 159 -5.63 -10.29 3.17
C TYR A 159 -7.08 -10.27 2.65
N GLU A 160 -7.69 -11.44 2.45
CA GLU A 160 -9.10 -11.52 2.05
C GLU A 160 -10.00 -11.05 3.19
N ILE A 161 -10.70 -9.93 2.97
CA ILE A 161 -11.56 -9.32 4.00
C ILE A 161 -13.02 -9.76 3.85
N GLY A 162 -13.41 -10.36 2.73
CA GLY A 162 -14.74 -10.90 2.48
C GLY A 162 -15.15 -10.78 1.01
N ARG A 163 -16.44 -10.57 0.74
CA ARG A 163 -16.98 -10.54 -0.64
C ARG A 163 -17.62 -9.20 -1.00
N GLY A 164 -17.75 -8.95 -2.30
CA GLY A 164 -18.35 -7.74 -2.88
C GLY A 164 -17.38 -6.57 -2.96
N ILE A 165 -17.83 -5.43 -3.48
CA ILE A 165 -16.95 -4.26 -3.62
C ILE A 165 -16.72 -3.64 -2.23
N ALA A 166 -15.48 -3.71 -1.77
CA ALA A 166 -15.08 -3.12 -0.51
C ALA A 166 -14.94 -1.59 -0.61
N SER A 167 -15.27 -0.89 0.47
CA SER A 167 -15.14 0.56 0.56
C SER A 167 -13.69 1.00 0.73
N GLU A 168 -13.48 2.30 0.78
CA GLU A 168 -12.22 2.88 1.21
C GLU A 168 -11.83 2.41 2.63
N PRO A 169 -10.55 2.05 2.87
CA PRO A 169 -10.06 1.73 4.20
C PRO A 169 -10.05 2.95 5.14
N ILE A 170 -10.42 2.74 6.40
CA ILE A 170 -10.32 3.73 7.47
C ILE A 170 -9.28 3.25 8.47
N VAL A 171 -8.17 3.98 8.58
CA VAL A 171 -7.12 3.71 9.57
C VAL A 171 -7.55 4.30 10.92
N LYS A 172 -7.49 3.49 11.97
CA LYS A 172 -7.76 3.84 13.36
C LYS A 172 -6.50 3.57 14.18
N VAL A 173 -6.20 4.49 15.09
CA VAL A 173 -5.15 4.32 16.10
C VAL A 173 -5.82 4.39 17.45
N ASP A 174 -5.67 3.34 18.27
CA ASP A 174 -6.23 3.34 19.61
C ASP A 174 -5.35 4.12 20.62
N ARG A 175 -5.83 4.25 21.86
CA ARG A 175 -5.07 4.93 22.93
C ARG A 175 -3.71 4.26 23.19
N GLY A 176 -3.63 2.95 22.98
CA GLY A 176 -2.39 2.18 23.12
C GLY A 176 -1.45 2.36 21.93
N GLY A 177 -1.85 3.04 20.86
CA GLY A 177 -1.09 3.20 19.63
C GLY A 177 -1.26 2.04 18.64
N ASN A 178 -2.11 1.04 18.93
CA ASN A 178 -2.34 -0.06 17.99
C ASN A 178 -3.03 0.46 16.74
N ILE A 179 -2.54 0.04 15.59
CA ILE A 179 -3.07 0.43 14.29
C ILE A 179 -4.09 -0.62 13.86
N SER A 180 -5.27 -0.18 13.44
CA SER A 180 -6.27 -1.06 12.85
C SER A 180 -6.94 -0.42 11.66
N VAL A 181 -7.43 -1.24 10.74
CA VAL A 181 -8.13 -0.81 9.54
C VAL A 181 -9.57 -1.32 9.57
N LEU A 182 -10.50 -0.42 9.27
CA LEU A 182 -11.91 -0.73 9.06
C LEU A 182 -12.24 -0.59 7.57
N VAL A 183 -12.93 -1.58 7.00
CA VAL A 183 -13.37 -1.56 5.59
C VAL A 183 -14.81 -2.04 5.51
N GLY A 184 -15.70 -1.29 4.85
CA GLY A 184 -17.04 -1.77 4.52
C GLY A 184 -16.96 -2.79 3.38
N ARG A 185 -17.78 -3.84 3.42
CA ARG A 185 -17.82 -4.90 2.40
C ARG A 185 -19.21 -5.49 2.28
N GLY A 186 -19.42 -6.41 1.34
CA GLY A 186 -20.63 -7.22 1.29
C GLY A 186 -20.87 -7.92 2.64
N GLY A 187 -22.06 -7.71 3.20
CA GLY A 187 -22.50 -8.32 4.47
C GLY A 187 -22.04 -7.62 5.75
N GLY A 188 -21.33 -6.49 5.70
CA GLY A 188 -20.99 -5.71 6.89
C GLY A 188 -19.67 -4.95 6.81
N PHE A 189 -18.96 -4.85 7.92
CA PHE A 189 -17.65 -4.21 8.00
C PHE A 189 -16.60 -5.22 8.48
N PHE A 190 -15.44 -5.19 7.85
CA PHE A 190 -14.22 -5.80 8.33
C PHE A 190 -13.50 -4.84 9.29
N SER A 191 -12.96 -5.35 10.39
CA SER A 191 -12.12 -4.60 11.33
C SER A 191 -10.91 -5.44 11.70
N SER A 192 -9.70 -5.00 11.33
CA SER A 192 -8.47 -5.74 11.66
C SER A 192 -8.20 -5.79 13.17
N ALA A 193 -8.73 -4.83 13.95
CA ALA A 193 -8.62 -4.86 15.42
C ALA A 193 -9.20 -6.13 16.08
N ASN A 194 -10.14 -6.80 15.38
CA ASN A 194 -10.80 -8.00 15.88
C ASN A 194 -10.32 -9.27 15.14
N ASN A 195 -9.27 -9.16 14.33
CA ASN A 195 -8.74 -10.27 13.54
C ASN A 195 -7.28 -10.55 13.95
N PRO A 196 -6.99 -11.68 14.62
CA PRO A 196 -5.64 -12.02 15.04
C PRO A 196 -4.68 -12.24 13.87
N ASP A 197 -5.18 -12.60 12.69
CA ASP A 197 -4.38 -12.86 11.49
C ASP A 197 -3.91 -11.57 10.82
N VAL A 198 -4.46 -10.41 11.21
CA VAL A 198 -4.13 -9.11 10.60
C VAL A 198 -3.51 -8.18 11.63
N ASN A 199 -2.22 -8.39 11.87
CA ASN A 199 -1.41 -7.55 12.75
C ASN A 199 -0.76 -6.39 11.99
N LEU A 200 -1.30 -5.19 12.13
CA LEU A 200 -0.79 -3.97 11.48
C LEU A 200 0.20 -3.18 12.34
N GLY A 201 0.67 -3.80 13.42
CA GLY A 201 1.61 -3.22 14.36
C GLY A 201 1.03 -2.09 15.21
N LYS A 202 1.95 -1.33 15.80
CA LYS A 202 1.66 -0.27 16.77
C LYS A 202 2.59 0.90 16.52
N MET A 203 2.07 2.11 16.70
CA MET A 203 2.88 3.32 16.78
C MET A 203 3.02 3.76 18.24
N ASN A 204 4.09 4.49 18.55
CA ASN A 204 4.17 5.17 19.83
C ASN A 204 3.09 6.26 19.84
N PRO A 205 2.08 6.17 20.73
CA PRO A 205 1.06 7.20 20.80
C PRO A 205 1.75 8.52 21.16
N LEU A 206 1.44 9.59 20.44
CA LEU A 206 1.79 10.94 20.87
C LEU A 206 1.12 11.14 22.23
N GLU A 207 1.90 11.15 23.31
CA GLU A 207 1.43 11.60 24.60
C GLU A 207 1.45 13.13 24.58
N PRO A 208 0.28 13.80 24.49
CA PRO A 208 0.26 15.26 24.56
C PRO A 208 0.75 15.67 25.95
N VAL A 209 1.94 16.24 26.02
CA VAL A 209 2.43 16.92 27.22
C VAL A 209 1.66 18.22 27.34
N TYR A 210 0.69 18.27 28.25
CA TYR A 210 0.07 19.53 28.64
C TYR A 210 0.98 20.21 29.66
N TRP A 211 1.44 21.42 29.35
CA TRP A 211 2.07 22.29 30.34
C TRP A 211 0.98 22.72 31.33
N MET A 212 1.00 22.17 32.55
CA MET A 212 0.25 22.77 33.64
C MET A 212 1.08 23.95 34.17
N GLN A 213 0.55 25.16 34.00
CA GLN A 213 1.08 26.35 34.63
C GLN A 213 0.64 26.32 36.10
N TRP A 214 1.62 26.27 37.01
CA TRP A 214 1.43 26.28 38.47
C TRP A 214 1.05 27.67 38.97
#